data_AF-A0A957KZL8-F1
#
_entry.id   AF-A0A957KZL8-F1
#
_cell.length_a   1.000
_cell.length_b   1.000
_cell.length_c   1.000
_cell.angle_alpha   90.00
_cell.angle_beta   90.00
_cell.angle_gamma   90.00
#
_symmetry.space_group_name_H-M   'P 1'
#
loop_
_entity.id
_entity.type
_entity.pdbx_description
1 polymer ?
#
loop_
_entity_poly.entity_id
_entity_poly.type
_entity_poly.pdbx_seq_one_letter_code
_entity_poly.pdbx_strand_id
1 'polypeptide(L)'
;MRILHITPRYYPAQGGAEHYWREISNRLAARGHDVTILTSDAGHFEYFWDSAQARLAEPAGWDGAVTIHRLPLRHWPGGQWGYRAWRRLLWLADRAGAPLSLLNWLARQTPRLP
;
A
#
# COMPACT_ATOMS: atom_id res chain seq x y z
N MET A 1 -18.55 -17.02 -4.46
CA MET A 1 -17.53 -16.51 -5.41
C MET A 1 -16.24 -16.28 -4.67
N ARG A 2 -15.10 -16.22 -5.37
CA ARG A 2 -13.80 -15.84 -4.80
C ARG A 2 -13.50 -14.39 -5.20
N ILE A 3 -13.25 -13.53 -4.22
CA ILE A 3 -13.12 -12.07 -4.40
C ILE A 3 -11.79 -11.62 -3.80
N LEU A 4 -11.00 -10.91 -4.60
CA LEU A 4 -9.73 -10.31 -4.16
C LEU A 4 -9.88 -8.79 -4.14
N HIS A 5 -9.73 -8.18 -2.96
CA HIS A 5 -9.59 -6.73 -2.84
C HIS A 5 -8.11 -6.37 -2.69
N ILE A 6 -7.63 -5.49 -3.56
CA ILE A 6 -6.26 -4.96 -3.49
C ILE A 6 -6.36 -3.53 -2.96
N THR A 7 -5.83 -3.31 -1.77
CA THR A 7 -5.93 -2.02 -1.07
C THR A 7 -4.57 -1.64 -0.51
N PRO A 8 -4.21 -0.36 -0.45
CA PRO A 8 -2.89 0.04 0.06
C PRO A 8 -2.74 -0.31 1.55
N ARG A 9 -3.81 -0.12 2.34
CA ARG A 9 -3.89 -0.45 3.75
C ARG A 9 -5.23 -1.08 4.05
N TYR A 10 -5.26 -1.90 5.10
CA TYR A 10 -6.45 -2.55 5.64
C TYR A 10 -6.32 -2.70 7.16
N TYR A 11 -7.41 -3.09 7.82
CA TYR A 11 -7.43 -3.40 9.25
C TYR A 11 -6.19 -4.22 9.70
N PRO A 12 -5.55 -3.88 10.84
CA PRO A 12 -5.91 -2.85 11.83
C PRO A 12 -5.46 -1.41 11.52
N ALA A 13 -4.93 -1.12 10.34
CA ALA A 13 -4.64 0.26 9.97
C ALA A 13 -5.92 1.11 10.00
N GLN A 14 -5.82 2.33 10.51
CA GLN A 14 -6.97 3.21 10.72
C GLN A 14 -7.09 4.25 9.60
N GLY A 15 -8.34 4.52 9.21
CA GLY A 15 -8.71 5.55 8.23
C GLY A 15 -10.05 5.25 7.55
N GLY A 16 -10.57 6.23 6.81
CA GLY A 16 -11.89 6.13 6.19
C GLY A 16 -11.98 5.05 5.11
N ALA A 17 -10.93 4.92 4.30
CA ALA A 17 -10.85 3.89 3.27
C ALA A 17 -10.75 2.49 3.90
N GLU A 18 -9.97 2.34 4.95
CA GLU A 18 -9.77 1.09 5.67
C GLU A 18 -11.08 0.62 6.32
N HIS A 19 -11.85 1.53 6.92
CA HIS A 19 -13.18 1.22 7.45
C HIS A 19 -14.16 0.81 6.35
N TYR A 20 -14.19 1.54 5.23
CA TYR A 20 -15.05 1.23 4.11
C TYR A 20 -14.77 -0.16 3.53
N TRP A 21 -13.49 -0.47 3.30
CA TRP A 21 -13.08 -1.77 2.79
C TRP A 21 -13.36 -2.88 3.78
N ARG A 22 -13.17 -2.64 5.08
CA ARG A 22 -13.51 -3.59 6.13
C ARG A 22 -14.99 -3.95 6.10
N GLU A 23 -15.85 -2.94 6.01
CA GLU A 23 -17.30 -3.14 6.00
C GLU A 23 -17.77 -3.90 4.76
N ILE A 24 -17.29 -3.52 3.57
CA ILE A 24 -17.65 -4.21 2.33
C ILE A 24 -17.20 -5.67 2.36
N SER A 25 -15.95 -5.91 2.77
CA SER A 25 -15.35 -7.25 2.75
C SER A 25 -16.08 -8.18 3.72
N ASN A 26 -16.38 -7.71 4.93
CA ASN A 26 -17.13 -8.48 5.90
C ASN A 26 -18.58 -8.74 5.47
N ARG A 27 -19.26 -7.77 4.84
CA ARG A 27 -20.61 -7.98 4.29
C ARG A 27 -20.62 -9.00 3.15
N LEU A 28 -19.60 -9.01 2.30
CA LEU A 28 -19.48 -10.00 1.22
C LEU A 28 -19.19 -11.39 1.79
N ALA A 29 -18.30 -11.49 2.79
CA ALA A 29 -18.03 -12.75 3.48
C ALA A 29 -19.28 -13.29 4.19
N ALA A 30 -20.06 -12.42 4.86
CA ALA A 30 -21.32 -12.78 5.49
C ALA A 30 -22.39 -13.30 4.51
N ARG A 31 -22.29 -12.92 3.23
CA ARG A 31 -23.13 -13.46 2.14
C ARG A 31 -22.61 -14.77 1.55
N GLY A 32 -21.59 -15.38 2.16
CA GLY A 32 -21.01 -16.66 1.75
C GLY A 32 -19.99 -16.55 0.62
N HIS A 33 -19.37 -15.39 0.42
CA HIS A 33 -18.25 -15.24 -0.53
C HIS A 33 -16.90 -15.50 0.16
N ASP A 34 -15.97 -16.11 -0.58
CA ASP A 34 -14.57 -16.24 -0.17
C ASP A 34 -13.85 -14.92 -0.50
N VAL A 35 -13.53 -14.14 0.53
CA VAL A 35 -12.96 -12.80 0.39
C VAL A 35 -11.52 -12.78 0.90
N THR A 36 -10.62 -12.35 0.03
CA THR A 36 -9.20 -12.15 0.33
C THR A 36 -8.83 -10.68 0.16
N ILE A 37 -8.11 -10.14 1.13
CA ILE A 37 -7.47 -8.83 1.06
C ILE A 37 -5.99 -9.01 0.75
N LEU A 38 -5.50 -8.34 -0.28
CA LEU A 38 -4.09 -8.11 -0.50
C LEU A 38 -3.77 -6.64 -0.18
N THR A 39 -2.92 -6.42 0.81
CA THR A 39 -2.57 -5.09 1.30
C THR A 39 -1.08 -4.97 1.56
N SER A 40 -0.58 -3.77 1.85
CA SER A 40 0.76 -3.59 2.42
C SER A 40 0.79 -3.87 3.92
N ASP A 41 1.99 -3.95 4.48
CA ASP A 41 2.26 -4.00 5.92
C ASP A 41 2.29 -2.60 6.60
N ALA A 42 1.87 -1.54 5.90
CA ALA A 42 1.80 -0.20 6.46
C ALA A 42 0.71 -0.07 7.53
N GLY A 43 1.13 0.15 8.79
CA GLY A 43 0.22 0.51 9.88
C GLY A 43 -0.21 1.98 9.79
N HIS A 44 0.74 2.85 9.44
CA HIS A 44 0.53 4.28 9.24
C HIS A 44 0.76 4.69 7.79
N PHE A 45 0.12 5.78 7.37
CA PHE A 45 0.22 6.27 5.99
C PHE A 45 1.65 6.72 5.66
N GLU A 46 2.33 7.28 6.65
CA GLU A 46 3.72 7.73 6.55
C GLU A 46 4.68 6.58 6.28
N TYR A 47 4.33 5.34 6.67
CA TYR A 47 5.16 4.17 6.42
C TYR A 47 5.38 3.89 4.92
N PHE A 48 4.59 4.45 4.00
CA PHE A 48 4.87 4.33 2.57
C PHE A 48 6.18 4.99 2.13
N TRP A 49 6.69 5.97 2.87
CA TRP A 49 7.93 6.67 2.53
C TRP A 49 8.91 6.83 3.70
N ASP A 50 8.47 6.59 4.93
CA ASP A 50 9.29 6.66 6.13
C ASP A 50 9.37 5.27 6.79
N SER A 51 10.52 4.61 6.62
CA SER A 51 10.79 3.28 7.17
C SER A 51 10.88 3.28 8.70
N ALA A 52 10.99 4.45 9.34
CA ALA A 52 11.01 4.57 10.80
C ALA A 52 9.62 4.43 11.43
N GLN A 53 8.55 4.52 10.64
CA GLN A 53 7.18 4.41 11.13
C GLN A 53 6.80 2.96 11.45
N ALA A 54 5.76 2.80 12.27
CA ALA A 54 5.32 1.47 12.68
C ALA A 54 4.77 0.67 11.49
N ARG A 55 5.26 -0.56 11.38
CA ARG A 55 4.75 -1.59 10.46
C ARG A 55 3.90 -2.59 11.20
N LEU A 56 2.97 -3.22 10.49
CA LEU A 56 2.23 -4.36 11.00
C LEU A 56 3.10 -5.61 10.84
N ALA A 57 3.46 -6.25 11.96
CA ALA A 57 4.38 -7.38 11.96
C ALA A 57 3.77 -8.65 11.33
N GLU A 58 2.45 -8.75 11.27
CA GLU A 58 1.73 -9.95 10.83
C GLU A 58 1.55 -9.98 9.30
N PRO A 59 2.27 -10.87 8.57
CA PRO A 59 2.22 -10.95 7.11
C PRO A 59 0.91 -11.56 6.60
N ALA A 60 0.20 -12.32 7.43
CA ALA A 60 -1.11 -12.85 7.13
C ALA A 60 -1.98 -12.78 8.38
N GLY A 61 -3.29 -12.70 8.19
CA GLY A 61 -4.24 -12.71 9.30
C GLY A 61 -5.68 -12.84 8.82
N TRP A 62 -6.60 -12.69 9.75
CA TRP A 62 -8.03 -12.77 9.49
C TRP A 62 -8.77 -11.61 10.15
N ASP A 63 -9.84 -11.17 9.51
CA ASP A 63 -10.85 -10.29 10.10
C ASP A 63 -12.22 -10.96 9.92
N GLY A 64 -12.69 -11.64 10.97
CA GLY A 64 -13.86 -12.51 10.87
C GLY A 64 -13.62 -13.66 9.87
N ALA A 65 -14.41 -13.67 8.79
CA ALA A 65 -14.30 -14.66 7.70
C ALA A 65 -13.44 -14.17 6.51
N VAL A 66 -12.83 -12.99 6.60
CA VAL A 66 -12.00 -12.41 5.54
C VAL A 66 -10.53 -12.78 5.76
N THR A 67 -9.87 -13.29 4.71
CA THR A 67 -8.43 -13.61 4.73
C THR A 67 -7.62 -12.37 4.35
N ILE A 68 -6.52 -12.10 5.04
CA ILE A 68 -5.66 -10.93 4.80
C ILE A 68 -4.24 -11.40 4.51
N HIS A 69 -3.66 -10.90 3.41
CA HIS A 69 -2.25 -11.02 3.07
C HIS A 69 -1.61 -9.64 2.99
N ARG A 70 -0.52 -9.45 3.74
CA ARG A 70 0.24 -8.20 3.80
C ARG A 70 1.58 -8.38 3.11
N LEU A 71 1.85 -7.52 2.13
CA LEU A 71 3.10 -7.48 1.39
C LEU A 71 4.04 -6.44 2.01
N PRO A 72 5.32 -6.79 2.22
CA PRO A 72 6.29 -5.87 2.80
C PRO A 72 6.60 -4.73 1.84
N LEU A 73 6.56 -3.50 2.34
CA LEU A 73 7.00 -2.34 1.57
C LEU A 73 8.52 -2.28 1.44
N ARG A 74 9.00 -1.92 0.25
CA ARG A 74 10.40 -1.60 0.00
C ARG A 74 10.56 -0.09 -0.12
N HIS A 75 11.20 0.49 0.90
CA HIS A 75 11.52 1.92 0.94
C HIS A 75 12.70 2.26 0.06
N TRP A 76 12.79 3.54 -0.31
CA TRP A 76 13.96 4.08 -1.00
C TRP A 76 15.16 4.19 -0.04
N PRO A 77 16.41 4.00 -0.50
CA PRO A 77 17.60 4.22 0.31
C PRO A 77 17.60 5.64 0.92
N GLY A 78 17.99 5.76 2.19
CA GLY A 78 17.97 7.05 2.90
C GLY A 78 16.60 7.45 3.47
N GLY A 79 15.64 6.53 3.53
CA GLY A 79 14.34 6.71 4.20
C GLY A 79 13.55 7.89 3.64
N GLN A 80 12.90 8.65 4.53
CA GLN A 80 12.06 9.79 4.15
C GLN A 80 12.81 10.86 3.32
N TRP A 81 14.11 11.06 3.57
CA TRP A 81 14.91 12.06 2.87
C TRP A 81 15.25 11.61 1.46
N GLY A 82 15.62 10.33 1.30
CA GLY A 82 15.81 9.71 0.00
C GLY A 82 14.55 9.79 -0.86
N TYR A 83 13.39 9.48 -0.27
CA TYR A 83 12.10 9.61 -0.96
C TYR A 83 11.80 11.06 -1.39
N ARG A 84 12.02 12.05 -0.51
CA ARG A 84 11.82 13.48 -0.83
C ARG A 84 12.73 13.94 -1.96
N ALA A 85 14.00 13.56 -1.94
CA ALA A 85 14.96 13.85 -3.00
C ALA A 85 14.52 13.22 -4.34
N TRP A 86 14.07 11.96 -4.31
CA TRP A 86 13.53 11.28 -5.49
C TRP A 86 12.29 11.98 -6.07
N ARG A 87 11.33 12.35 -5.22
CA ARG A 87 10.14 13.11 -5.64
C ARG A 87 10.51 14.48 -6.25
N ARG A 88 11.54 15.13 -5.70
CA ARG A 88 12.06 16.40 -6.25
C ARG A 88 12.70 16.21 -7.62
N LEU A 89 13.48 15.13 -7.80
CA LEU A 89 14.09 14.77 -9.09
C LEU A 89 13.02 14.46 -10.15
N LEU A 90 11.99 13.68 -9.81
CA LEU A 90 10.85 13.41 -10.68
C LEU A 90 10.19 14.71 -11.17
N TRP A 91 9.96 15.66 -10.25
CA TRP A 91 9.39 16.96 -10.59
C TRP A 91 10.32 17.80 -11.47
N LEU A 92 11.64 17.76 -11.23
CA LEU A 92 12.61 18.46 -12.08
C LEU A 92 12.68 17.85 -13.48
N ALA A 93 12.64 16.52 -13.60
CA ALA A 93 12.63 15.82 -14.87
C ALA A 93 11.39 16.17 -15.71
N ASP A 94 10.21 16.18 -15.09
CA ASP A 94 8.97 16.62 -15.72
C ASP A 94 9.10 18.06 -16.25
N ARG A 95 9.59 18.99 -15.42
CA ARG A 95 9.82 20.39 -15.83
C ARG A 95 10.86 20.56 -16.93
N ALA A 96 11.82 19.64 -17.04
CA ALA A 96 12.82 19.62 -18.11
C ALA A 96 12.29 19.01 -19.42
N GLY A 97 11.02 18.57 -19.46
CA GLY A 97 10.42 17.95 -20.64
C GLY A 97 10.85 16.50 -20.84
N ALA A 98 11.17 15.78 -19.75
CA ALA A 98 11.48 14.37 -19.83
C ALA A 98 10.34 13.57 -20.49
N PRO A 99 10.66 12.54 -21.30
CA PRO A 99 9.64 11.76 -21.96
C PRO A 99 8.78 11.00 -20.94
N LEU A 100 7.49 10.85 -21.25
CA LEU A 100 6.52 10.17 -20.38
C LEU A 100 6.95 8.73 -20.03
N SER A 101 7.63 8.03 -20.93
CA SER A 101 8.18 6.70 -20.68
C SER A 101 9.20 6.69 -19.53
N LEU A 102 10.06 7.70 -19.46
CA LEU A 102 11.03 7.87 -18.39
C LEU A 102 10.32 8.22 -17.07
N LEU A 103 9.37 9.16 -17.10
CA LEU A 103 8.60 9.54 -15.91
C LEU A 103 7.82 8.34 -15.34
N ASN A 104 7.18 7.53 -16.19
CA ASN A 104 6.48 6.31 -15.79
C ASN A 104 7.42 5.24 -15.23
N TRP A 105 8.63 5.11 -15.78
CA TRP A 105 9.63 4.21 -15.23
C TRP A 105 10.11 4.68 -13.86
N LEU A 106 10.36 5.98 -13.68
CA LEU A 106 10.78 6.58 -12.41
C LEU A 106 9.67 6.50 -11.34
N ALA A 107 8.42 6.75 -11.71
CA ALA A 107 7.28 6.69 -10.79
C ALA A 107 7.05 5.29 -10.20
N ARG A 108 7.32 4.24 -10.98
CA ARG A 108 7.24 2.84 -10.53
C ARG A 108 8.26 2.46 -9.47
N GLN A 109 9.24 3.33 -9.20
CA GLN A 109 10.30 3.02 -8.24
C GLN A 109 9.93 3.34 -6.78
N THR A 110 8.81 4.03 -6.51
CA THR A 110 8.44 4.45 -5.14
C THR A 110 6.93 4.56 -4.89
N PRO A 111 6.37 3.91 -3.84
CA PRO A 111 6.92 2.77 -3.09
C PRO A 111 6.80 1.46 -3.88
N ARG A 112 7.74 0.51 -3.69
CA ARG A 112 7.67 -0.80 -4.35
C ARG A 112 7.09 -1.84 -3.41
N LEU A 113 6.16 -2.62 -3.93
CA LEU A 113 5.74 -3.90 -3.36
C LEU A 113 6.44 -5.03 -4.14
N PRO A 114 6.72 -6.19 -3.51
CA PRO A 114 7.32 -7.35 -4.19
C PRO A 114 6.43 -7.90 -5.32
#